data_AF-A0ABD2AF87-F1
#
_entry.id   AF-A0ABD2AF87-F1
#
_cell.length_a   1.000
_cell.length_b   1.000
_cell.length_c   1.000
_cell.angle_alpha   90.00
_cell.angle_beta   90.00
_cell.angle_gamma   90.00
#
_symmetry.space_group_name_H-M   'P 1'
#
loop_
_entity.id
_entity.type
_entity.pdbx_description
1 polymer ?
#
loop_
_entity_poly.entity_id
_entity_poly.type
_entity_poly.pdbx_seq_one_letter_code
_entity_poly.pdbx_strand_id
1 'polypeptide(L)'
;MSRYYIDAELTSMIGTNQDDVYESEVEGGSISKNCTPSFEETILSLDNKFTEALMRLLDRICDLGCDNNNEKLLNVLCRLDFNLFYTKILVQREKEKTVTQQDVSG
;
A
#
# COMPACT_ATOMS: atom_id res chain seq x y z
N MET A 1 38.56 -31.66 -0.40
CA MET A 1 37.85 -30.41 -0.70
C MET A 1 37.47 -30.38 -2.17
N SER A 2 36.28 -30.91 -2.51
CA SER A 2 35.74 -30.93 -3.87
C SER A 2 35.13 -29.57 -4.22
N ARG A 3 35.67 -28.91 -5.25
CA ARG A 3 35.28 -27.56 -5.70
C ARG A 3 34.52 -27.57 -7.04
N TYR A 4 33.58 -28.50 -7.25
CA TYR A 4 32.94 -28.66 -8.57
C TYR A 4 31.44 -28.99 -8.52
N TYR A 5 30.62 -28.19 -7.83
CA TYR A 5 29.16 -28.44 -7.80
C TYR A 5 28.27 -27.18 -7.84
N ILE A 6 28.66 -26.07 -8.47
CA ILE A 6 27.80 -24.87 -8.49
C ILE A 6 27.77 -24.11 -9.84
N ASP A 7 27.85 -24.79 -10.99
CA ASP A 7 27.74 -24.09 -12.28
C ASP A 7 26.71 -24.68 -13.27
N ALA A 8 25.95 -25.71 -12.89
CA ALA A 8 25.06 -26.38 -13.85
C ALA A 8 23.64 -25.77 -13.98
N GLU A 9 23.26 -24.80 -13.16
CA GLU A 9 21.86 -24.34 -13.07
C GLU A 9 21.56 -23.00 -13.76
N LEU A 10 22.58 -22.26 -14.22
CA LEU A 10 22.38 -20.91 -14.81
C LEU A 10 22.23 -20.90 -16.34
N THR A 11 22.74 -21.90 -17.05
CA THR A 11 22.65 -21.97 -18.53
C THR A 11 21.24 -22.26 -19.04
N SER A 12 20.37 -22.84 -18.19
CA SER A 12 18.99 -23.18 -18.57
C SER A 12 18.00 -22.01 -18.48
N MET A 13 18.42 -20.83 -17.98
CA MET A 13 17.59 -19.61 -17.87
C MET A 13 17.80 -18.61 -19.01
N ILE A 14 18.81 -18.81 -19.87
CA ILE A 14 19.04 -17.99 -21.06
C ILE A 14 18.31 -18.66 -22.22
N GLY A 15 17.06 -18.25 -22.46
CA GLY A 15 16.27 -18.71 -23.59
C GLY A 15 16.98 -18.39 -24.91
N THR A 16 17.15 -19.40 -25.75
CA THR A 16 17.73 -19.32 -27.10
C THR A 16 16.75 -18.74 -28.12
N ASN A 17 16.23 -17.54 -27.89
CA ASN A 17 15.53 -16.77 -28.94
C ASN A 17 16.39 -15.57 -29.32
N GLN A 18 17.49 -15.90 -30.00
CA GLN A 18 18.29 -14.99 -30.78
C GLN A 18 17.61 -14.89 -32.16
N ASP A 19 16.78 -13.88 -32.35
CA ASP A 19 16.44 -13.36 -33.68
C ASP A 19 17.13 -12.00 -33.80
N ASP A 20 18.40 -12.05 -34.20
CA ASP A 20 19.15 -10.89 -34.67
C ASP A 20 18.59 -10.49 -36.05
N VAL A 21 17.65 -9.54 -36.09
CA VAL A 21 17.30 -8.80 -37.31
C VAL A 21 17.64 -7.33 -37.08
N TYR A 22 18.82 -6.93 -37.58
CA TYR A 22 19.16 -5.53 -37.78
C TYR A 22 18.26 -4.95 -38.86
N GLU A 23 17.36 -4.03 -38.53
CA GLU A 23 16.80 -3.09 -39.50
C GLU A 23 16.62 -1.70 -38.88
N SER A 24 17.56 -0.82 -39.29
CA SER A 24 17.43 0.60 -39.65
C SER A 24 16.47 1.52 -38.86
N GLU A 25 17.08 2.56 -38.30
CA GLU A 25 16.47 3.71 -37.64
C GLU A 25 15.46 4.49 -38.52
N VAL A 26 14.21 4.62 -38.05
CA VAL A 26 13.25 5.64 -38.49
C VAL A 26 12.45 6.19 -37.31
N GLU A 27 12.37 7.52 -37.31
CA GLU A 27 11.69 8.46 -36.43
C GLU A 27 10.30 8.08 -35.87
N GLY A 28 9.98 8.70 -34.72
CA GLY A 28 8.67 9.34 -34.58
C GLY A 28 7.51 8.48 -34.07
N GLY A 29 7.70 7.74 -32.98
CA GLY A 29 6.59 7.15 -32.23
C GLY A 29 6.40 7.86 -30.90
N SER A 30 5.38 8.70 -30.77
CA SER A 30 4.94 9.20 -29.46
C SER A 30 4.60 8.02 -28.56
N ILE A 31 5.55 7.59 -27.73
CA ILE A 31 5.26 6.74 -26.58
C ILE A 31 4.39 7.62 -25.70
N SER A 32 3.07 7.45 -25.83
CA SER A 32 2.14 7.79 -24.77
C SER A 32 2.76 7.20 -23.52
N LYS A 33 3.35 8.06 -22.68
CA LYS A 33 3.81 7.69 -21.36
C LYS A 33 2.55 7.21 -20.67
N ASN A 34 2.29 5.91 -20.73
CA ASN A 34 1.30 5.28 -19.90
C ASN A 34 1.76 5.63 -18.49
N CYS A 35 1.06 6.61 -17.91
CA CYS A 35 1.32 7.17 -16.60
C CYS A 35 0.81 6.14 -15.58
N THR A 36 1.39 4.94 -15.65
CA THR A 36 1.26 3.96 -14.60
C THR A 36 1.95 4.53 -13.38
N PRO A 37 1.26 4.60 -12.23
CA PRO A 37 1.86 5.08 -11.01
C PRO A 37 3.11 4.25 -10.71
N SER A 38 4.12 4.90 -10.13
CA SER A 38 5.30 4.19 -9.69
C SER A 38 4.92 3.10 -8.68
N PHE A 39 5.80 2.10 -8.48
CA PHE A 39 5.57 1.08 -7.47
C PHE A 39 5.35 1.71 -6.08
N GLU A 40 6.15 2.73 -5.74
CA GLU A 40 6.03 3.47 -4.49
C GLU A 40 4.67 4.20 -4.37
N GLU A 41 4.23 4.89 -5.43
CA GLU A 41 2.90 5.54 -5.46
C GLU A 41 1.76 4.52 -5.30
N THR A 42 1.93 3.33 -5.87
CA THR A 42 0.95 2.25 -5.74
C THR A 42 0.88 1.76 -4.29
N ILE A 43 2.03 1.54 -3.63
CA ILE A 43 2.09 1.16 -2.22
C ILE A 43 1.45 2.23 -1.33
N LEU A 44 1.78 3.50 -1.54
CA LEU A 44 1.18 4.61 -0.80
C LEU A 44 -0.34 4.69 -1.01
N SER A 45 -0.83 4.45 -2.23
CA SER A 45 -2.27 4.42 -2.51
C SER A 45 -2.96 3.28 -1.77
N LEU A 46 -2.36 2.09 -1.78
CA LEU A 46 -2.89 0.91 -1.11
C LEU A 46 -2.89 1.08 0.42
N ASP A 47 -1.81 1.61 0.98
CA ASP A 47 -1.69 1.88 2.42
C ASP A 47 -2.74 2.89 2.90
N ASN A 48 -2.96 3.97 2.12
CA ASN A 48 -4.01 4.94 2.41
C ASN A 48 -5.41 4.31 2.39
N LYS A 49 -5.71 3.51 1.35
CA LYS A 49 -7.01 2.83 1.22
C LYS A 49 -7.22 1.81 2.35
N PHE A 50 -6.18 1.06 2.69
CA PHE A 50 -6.20 0.09 3.79
C PHE A 50 -6.46 0.80 5.11
N THR A 51 -5.70 1.85 5.40
CA THR A 51 -5.84 2.63 6.63
C THR A 51 -7.23 3.23 6.74
N GLU A 52 -7.78 3.81 5.67
CA GLU A 52 -9.14 4.35 5.66
C GLU A 52 -10.21 3.28 5.93
N ALA A 53 -10.09 2.10 5.32
CA ALA A 53 -11.00 0.99 5.55
C ALA A 53 -10.89 0.45 6.99
N LEU A 54 -9.67 0.34 7.51
CA LEU A 54 -9.41 -0.07 8.88
C LEU A 54 -10.02 0.91 9.89
N MET A 55 -9.86 2.22 9.66
CA MET A 55 -10.46 3.21 10.56
C MET A 55 -11.99 3.09 10.60
N ARG A 56 -12.64 3.00 9.44
CA ARG A 56 -14.10 2.81 9.37
C ARG A 56 -14.57 1.54 10.10
N LEU A 57 -13.79 0.47 10.02
CA LEU A 57 -14.09 -0.77 10.73
C LEU A 57 -14.00 -0.58 12.24
N LEU A 58 -12.93 0.06 12.73
CA LEU A 58 -12.73 0.29 14.17
C LEU A 58 -13.83 1.19 14.74
N ASP A 59 -14.17 2.28 14.05
CA ASP A 59 -15.30 3.15 14.44
C ASP A 59 -16.61 2.36 14.55
N ARG A 60 -16.89 1.53 13.55
CA ARG A 60 -18.12 0.73 13.52
C ARG A 60 -18.16 -0.32 14.64
N ILE A 61 -17.04 -0.96 14.96
CA ILE A 61 -16.94 -1.90 16.08
C ILE A 61 -17.15 -1.15 17.41
N CYS A 62 -16.61 0.07 17.52
CA CYS A 62 -16.79 0.94 18.68
C CYS A 62 -18.28 1.25 18.90
N ASP A 63 -18.96 1.76 17.87
CA ASP A 63 -20.39 2.09 17.91
C ASP A 63 -21.23 0.87 18.32
N LEU A 64 -21.05 -0.27 17.64
CA LEU A 64 -21.82 -1.48 17.92
C LEU A 64 -21.50 -2.10 19.28
N GLY A 65 -20.24 -1.99 19.73
CA GLY A 65 -19.77 -2.49 21.01
C GLY A 65 -20.37 -1.71 22.17
N CYS A 66 -20.39 -0.37 22.05
CA CYS A 66 -20.96 0.54 23.05
C CYS A 66 -22.49 0.43 23.11
N ASP A 67 -23.18 0.46 21.96
CA ASP A 67 -24.65 0.42 21.90
C ASP A 67 -25.24 -0.85 22.52
N ASN A 68 -24.54 -1.99 22.40
CA ASN A 68 -25.01 -3.29 22.87
C ASN A 68 -24.31 -3.79 24.14
N ASN A 69 -23.43 -2.99 24.76
CA ASN A 69 -22.50 -3.46 25.82
C ASN A 69 -21.82 -4.80 25.45
N ASN A 70 -21.45 -4.95 24.18
CA ASN A 70 -20.90 -6.19 23.66
C ASN A 70 -19.40 -6.25 23.93
N GLU A 71 -19.04 -6.73 25.11
CA GLU A 71 -17.65 -6.85 25.57
C GLU A 71 -16.76 -7.64 24.61
N LYS A 72 -17.32 -8.59 23.84
CA LYS A 72 -16.55 -9.35 22.85
C LYS A 72 -16.13 -8.48 21.67
N LEU A 73 -17.00 -7.58 21.20
CA LEU A 73 -16.67 -6.62 20.15
C LEU A 73 -15.65 -5.60 20.66
N LEU A 74 -15.82 -5.10 21.89
CA LEU A 74 -14.84 -4.21 22.52
C LEU A 74 -13.48 -4.90 22.71
N ASN A 75 -13.45 -6.21 23.00
CA ASN A 75 -12.20 -6.97 23.09
C ASN A 75 -11.48 -7.06 21.73
N VAL A 76 -12.24 -7.25 20.64
CA VAL A 76 -11.69 -7.22 19.28
C VAL A 76 -11.10 -5.84 18.98
N LEU A 77 -11.81 -4.77 19.31
CA LEU A 77 -11.31 -3.40 19.16
C LEU A 77 -9.99 -3.19 19.92
N CYS A 78 -9.93 -3.57 21.21
CA CYS A 78 -8.73 -3.45 22.03
C CYS A 78 -7.52 -4.23 21.47
N ARG A 79 -7.77 -5.35 20.77
CA ARG A 79 -6.70 -6.13 20.13
C ARG A 79 -6.25 -5.56 18.79
N LEU A 80 -7.17 -4.98 18.03
CA LEU A 80 -6.86 -4.34 16.76
C LEU A 80 -6.14 -2.99 16.97
N ASP A 81 -6.56 -2.21 17.96
CA ASP A 81 -5.88 -0.98 18.38
C ASP A 81 -4.83 -1.23 19.48
N PHE A 82 -3.98 -2.23 19.25
CA PHE A 82 -2.91 -2.55 20.19
C PHE A 82 -1.95 -1.35 20.35
N ASN A 83 -1.62 -1.01 21.60
CA ASN A 83 -0.80 0.17 21.95
C ASN A 83 -1.35 1.54 21.50
N LEU A 84 -2.66 1.62 21.21
CA LEU A 84 -3.32 2.85 20.74
C LEU A 84 -2.70 3.40 19.45
N PHE A 85 -2.10 2.54 18.62
CA PHE A 85 -1.42 2.98 17.41
C PHE A 85 -2.38 3.68 16.44
N TYR A 86 -3.55 3.09 16.20
CA TYR A 86 -4.53 3.65 15.27
C TYR A 86 -5.36 4.76 15.91
N THR A 87 -5.62 4.68 17.22
CA THR A 87 -6.23 5.80 17.97
C THR A 87 -5.38 7.07 17.91
N LYS A 88 -4.04 6.97 18.00
CA LYS A 88 -3.15 8.13 17.85
C LYS A 88 -3.23 8.74 16.45
N ILE A 89 -3.31 7.88 15.42
CA ILE A 89 -3.46 8.31 14.02
C ILE A 89 -4.82 9.01 13.83
N LEU A 90 -5.91 8.50 14.42
CA LEU A 90 -7.22 9.15 14.38
C LEU A 90 -7.20 10.54 14.99
N VAL A 91 -6.70 10.66 16.23
CA VAL A 91 -6.66 11.93 16.96
C VAL A 91 -5.82 12.96 16.21
N GLN A 92 -4.71 12.54 15.59
CA GLN A 92 -3.88 13.42 14.77
C GLN A 92 -4.63 13.91 13.52
N ARG A 93 -5.35 13.00 12.84
CA ARG A 93 -6.11 13.32 11.62
C ARG A 93 -7.32 14.21 11.90
N GLU A 94 -7.97 14.06 13.05
CA GLU A 94 -9.05 14.95 13.49
C GLU A 94 -8.53 16.37 13.77
N LYS A 95 -7.36 16.50 14.40
CA LYS A 95 -6.71 17.80 14.62
C LYS A 95 -6.32 18.49 13.32
N GLU A 96 -5.86 17.76 12.31
CA GLU A 96 -5.54 18.32 11.00
C GLU A 96 -6.79 18.83 10.25
N LYS A 97 -7.93 18.15 10.42
CA LYS A 97 -9.22 18.59 9.84
C LYS A 97 -9.74 19.87 10.50
N THR A 98 -9.55 20.06 11.80
CA THR A 98 -10.00 21.28 12.50
C THR A 98 -9.13 22.50 12.21
N VAL A 99 -7.82 22.30 12.01
CA VAL A 99 -6.89 23.37 11.60
C VAL A 99 -7.23 23.90 10.21
N THR A 100 -7.46 23.00 9.25
CA THR A 100 -7.81 23.40 7.87
C THR A 100 -9.16 24.13 7.78
N GLN A 101 -10.07 23.97 8.75
CA GLN A 101 -11.34 24.71 8.79
C GLN A 101 -11.22 26.11 9.41
N GLN A 102 -10.22 26.38 10.26
CA GLN A 102 -10.01 27.72 10.84
C GLN A 102 -9.38 28.70 9.85
N ASP A 103 -8.52 28.23 8.94
CA ASP A 103 -7.82 29.11 7.98
C ASP A 103 -8.67 29.60 6.81
N VAL A 104 -9.90 29.09 6.63
CA VAL A 104 -10.82 29.52 5.54
C VAL A 104 -11.88 30.52 6.04
N SER A 105 -11.78 30.98 7.29
CA SER A 105 -12.70 31.95 7.90
C SER A 105 -12.05 33.27 8.32
N GLY A 106 -10.81 33.52 7.86
CA GLY A 106 -10.08 34.78 8.04
C GLY A 106 -10.26 35.75 6.89
#